data_AF-A0A656GEF0-F1
#
_entry.id   AF-A0A656GEF0-F1
#
_cell.length_a   1.000
_cell.length_b   1.000
_cell.length_c   1.000
_cell.angle_alpha   90.00
_cell.angle_beta   90.00
_cell.angle_gamma   90.00
#
_symmetry.space_group_name_H-M   'P 1'
#
loop_
_entity.id
_entity.type
_entity.pdbx_description
1 polymer ?
#
loop_
_entity_poly.entity_id
_entity_poly.type
_entity_poly.pdbx_seq_one_letter_code
_entity_poly.pdbx_strand_id
1 'polypeptide(L)'
;LPYRSLRFEHRTVDRAQFQSVAVVNYPDEAVAHTRITEYKHLTGQLHAQTSISYEFPSAEGDPYYPIPRPENAELYKRYKALADESNQVTFLGRLGTYKYYNMDQVVGQALALYQRLAHELPEQIAEPIEQPARG
;
A
#
# COMPACT_ATOMS: atom_id res chain seq x y z
N LEU A 1 1.68 0.65 16.57
CA LEU A 1 2.68 1.53 15.90
C LEU A 1 1.94 2.68 15.23
N PRO A 2 2.41 3.93 15.32
CA PRO A 2 1.69 5.07 14.74
C PRO A 2 1.72 5.08 13.21
N TYR A 3 0.55 5.24 12.59
CA TYR A 3 0.41 5.41 11.15
C TYR A 3 -0.41 6.67 10.87
N ARG A 4 -0.13 7.32 9.74
CA ARG A 4 -1.01 8.35 9.18
C ARG A 4 -2.01 7.67 8.25
N SER A 5 -3.27 8.06 8.39
CA SER A 5 -4.35 7.60 7.53
C SER A 5 -4.72 8.66 6.48
N LEU A 6 -5.60 8.28 5.56
CA LEU A 6 -6.18 9.14 4.54
C LEU A 6 -7.68 8.89 4.47
N ARG A 7 -8.45 9.97 4.28
CA ARG A 7 -9.84 9.91 3.85
C ARG A 7 -9.92 10.36 2.40
N PHE A 8 -10.54 9.54 1.56
CA PHE A 8 -10.78 9.85 0.16
C PHE A 8 -12.22 10.32 -0.02
N GLU A 9 -12.40 11.42 -0.75
CA GLU A 9 -13.70 11.86 -1.22
C GLU A 9 -13.74 11.80 -2.74
N HIS A 10 -14.43 10.78 -3.25
CA HIS A 10 -14.56 10.56 -4.69
C HIS A 10 -15.70 11.39 -5.26
N ARG A 11 -15.48 12.01 -6.42
CA ARG A 11 -16.50 12.74 -7.17
C ARG A 11 -16.42 12.42 -8.66
N THR A 12 -17.57 12.30 -9.29
CA THR A 12 -17.69 12.30 -10.76
C THR A 12 -18.12 13.69 -11.20
N VAL A 13 -17.41 14.27 -12.16
CA VAL A 13 -17.67 15.60 -12.68
C VAL A 13 -18.13 15.49 -14.13
N ASP A 14 -19.20 16.20 -14.46
CA ASP A 14 -19.79 16.23 -15.80
C ASP A 14 -18.98 17.10 -16.77
N ARG A 15 -17.72 16.71 -17.00
CA ARG A 15 -16.82 17.28 -18.00
C ARG A 15 -15.73 16.26 -18.35
N ALA A 16 -15.18 16.37 -19.55
CA ALA A 16 -14.18 15.40 -20.01
C ALA A 16 -12.86 15.48 -19.24
N GLN A 17 -12.45 16.67 -18.79
CA GLN A 17 -11.21 16.87 -18.07
C GLN A 17 -11.38 17.95 -17.00
N PHE A 18 -10.93 17.68 -15.77
CA PHE A 18 -11.06 18.59 -14.63
C PHE A 18 -9.80 19.43 -14.42
N GLN A 19 -8.62 18.84 -14.57
CA GLN A 19 -7.32 19.47 -14.34
C GLN A 19 -6.33 19.14 -15.46
N SER A 20 -5.26 19.92 -15.60
CA SER A 20 -4.28 19.76 -16.69
C SER A 20 -3.36 18.54 -16.53
N VAL A 21 -3.24 17.99 -15.32
CA VAL A 21 -2.34 16.90 -14.96
C VAL A 21 -3.01 15.92 -14.01
N ALA A 22 -2.47 14.70 -13.86
CA ALA A 22 -3.07 13.66 -13.01
C ALA A 22 -3.24 14.05 -11.54
N VAL A 23 -2.28 14.78 -10.97
CA VAL A 23 -2.27 15.13 -9.54
C VAL A 23 -1.91 16.60 -9.39
N VAL A 24 -2.73 17.37 -8.68
CA VAL A 24 -2.45 18.75 -8.28
C VAL A 24 -2.38 18.79 -6.75
N ASN A 25 -1.26 19.27 -6.21
CA ASN A 25 -1.03 19.40 -4.78
C ASN A 25 -1.44 20.80 -4.29
N TYR A 26 -2.01 20.86 -3.09
CA TYR A 26 -2.43 22.07 -2.41
C TYR A 26 -1.61 22.20 -1.12
N PRO A 27 -0.48 22.93 -1.13
CA PRO A 27 0.43 23.02 0.02
C PRO A 27 -0.04 24.04 1.08
N ASP A 28 -1.04 24.85 0.79
CA ASP A 28 -1.57 25.87 1.70
C ASP A 28 -2.34 25.21 2.85
N GLU A 29 -1.97 25.55 4.09
CA GLU A 29 -2.60 25.03 5.32
C GLU A 29 -4.07 25.44 5.45
N ALA A 30 -4.49 26.51 4.79
CA ALA A 30 -5.90 26.91 4.75
C ALA A 30 -6.77 25.96 3.90
N VAL A 31 -6.15 25.10 3.08
CA VAL A 31 -6.84 24.10 2.25
C VAL A 31 -6.84 22.75 2.96
N ALA A 32 -8.04 22.23 3.23
CA ALA A 32 -8.21 21.02 4.04
C ALA A 32 -7.68 19.72 3.39
N HIS A 33 -7.66 19.64 2.05
CA HIS A 33 -7.14 18.48 1.32
C HIS A 33 -5.72 18.75 0.82
N THR A 34 -4.89 17.71 0.75
CA THR A 34 -3.49 17.87 0.32
C THR A 34 -3.33 17.81 -1.20
N ARG A 35 -4.23 17.12 -1.90
CA ARG A 35 -4.21 16.98 -3.36
C ARG A 35 -5.55 16.54 -3.93
N ILE A 36 -5.69 16.77 -5.23
CA ILE A 36 -6.74 16.21 -6.08
C ILE A 36 -6.08 15.31 -7.13
N THR A 37 -6.60 14.09 -7.27
CA THR A 37 -6.17 13.13 -8.29
C THR A 37 -7.28 12.96 -9.32
N GLU A 38 -6.96 13.13 -10.61
CA GLU A 38 -7.84 12.85 -11.76
C GLU A 38 -7.36 11.58 -12.48
N TYR A 39 -8.13 10.50 -12.35
CA TYR A 39 -7.67 9.15 -12.72
C TYR A 39 -7.53 8.91 -14.23
N LYS A 40 -8.21 9.70 -15.07
CA LYS A 40 -8.15 9.54 -16.53
C LYS A 40 -6.76 9.83 -17.10
N HIS A 41 -6.01 10.74 -16.47
CA HIS A 41 -4.61 10.98 -16.84
C HIS A 41 -3.70 9.77 -16.55
N LEU A 42 -4.04 8.97 -15.53
CA LEU A 42 -3.25 7.79 -15.13
C LEU A 42 -3.59 6.55 -15.96
N THR A 43 -4.84 6.45 -16.41
CA THR A 43 -5.38 5.26 -17.07
C THR A 43 -5.48 5.40 -18.59
N GLY A 44 -5.47 6.62 -19.12
CA GLY A 44 -5.72 6.90 -20.54
C GLY A 44 -7.17 6.72 -20.98
N GLN A 45 -8.10 6.53 -20.04
CA GLN A 45 -9.52 6.32 -20.35
C GLN A 45 -10.14 7.54 -21.04
N LEU A 46 -10.79 7.32 -22.19
CA LEU A 46 -11.60 8.33 -22.88
C LEU A 46 -13.06 8.23 -22.43
N HIS A 47 -13.61 9.34 -21.94
CA HIS A 47 -14.98 9.42 -21.44
C HIS A 47 -15.47 10.87 -21.43
N ALA A 48 -16.77 11.11 -21.59
CA ALA A 48 -17.36 12.45 -21.59
C ALA A 48 -17.32 13.11 -20.19
N GLN A 49 -17.28 12.29 -19.15
CA GLN A 49 -17.13 12.70 -17.74
C GLN A 49 -15.76 12.30 -17.20
N THR A 50 -15.43 12.77 -16.00
CA THR A 50 -14.18 12.44 -15.30
C THR A 50 -14.43 12.11 -13.83
N SER A 51 -13.63 11.20 -13.27
CA SER A 51 -13.66 10.87 -11.84
C SER A 51 -12.40 11.41 -11.18
N ILE A 52 -12.60 12.08 -10.05
CA ILE A 52 -11.54 12.67 -9.24
C ILE A 52 -11.66 12.21 -7.79
N SER A 53 -10.58 12.33 -7.02
CA SER A 53 -10.60 12.18 -5.57
C SER A 53 -9.90 13.34 -4.88
N TYR A 54 -10.53 13.88 -3.84
CA TYR A 54 -9.88 14.75 -2.87
C TYR A 54 -9.28 13.88 -1.76
N GLU A 55 -8.04 14.14 -1.38
CA GLU A 55 -7.33 13.38 -0.35
C GLU A 55 -7.14 14.23 0.91
N PHE A 56 -7.69 13.75 2.03
CA PHE A 56 -7.61 14.43 3.32
C PHE A 56 -6.72 13.63 4.28
N PRO A 57 -5.72 14.24 4.92
CA PRO A 57 -4.94 13.57 5.95
C PRO A 57 -5.82 13.25 7.16
N SER A 58 -5.68 12.06 7.72
CA SER A 58 -6.40 11.64 8.92
C SER A 58 -5.45 11.02 9.95
N ALA A 59 -5.76 11.21 11.23
CA ALA A 59 -5.11 10.52 12.34
C ALA A 59 -5.72 9.14 12.60
N GLU A 60 -6.97 8.94 12.17
CA GLU A 60 -7.76 7.71 12.39
C GLU A 60 -8.14 7.07 11.05
N GLY A 61 -8.31 5.75 11.07
CA GLY A 61 -8.63 4.93 9.89
C GLY A 61 -7.50 3.98 9.52
N ASP A 62 -7.56 3.47 8.29
CA ASP A 62 -6.61 2.46 7.83
C ASP A 62 -5.16 2.98 7.79
N PRO A 63 -4.16 2.14 8.11
CA PRO A 63 -2.77 2.56 8.16
C PRO A 63 -2.20 2.70 6.75
N TYR A 64 -2.06 3.94 6.28
CA TYR A 64 -1.40 4.21 5.00
C TYR A 64 0.10 4.44 5.19
N TYR A 65 0.54 5.49 5.89
CA TYR A 65 1.96 5.88 5.96
C TYR A 65 2.54 5.67 7.35
N PRO A 66 3.69 4.97 7.52
CA PRO A 66 4.37 4.95 8.81
C PRO A 66 4.83 6.37 9.17
N ILE A 67 4.90 6.67 10.46
CA ILE A 67 5.37 7.98 10.94
C ILE A 67 6.83 7.82 11.41
N PRO A 68 7.83 8.18 10.58
CA PRO A 68 9.24 8.02 10.93
C PRO A 68 9.64 9.05 11.99
N ARG A 69 9.73 8.60 13.24
CA ARG A 69 10.24 9.36 14.38
C ARG A 69 11.06 8.44 15.29
N PRO A 70 12.05 8.95 16.04
CA PRO A 70 12.89 8.12 16.91
C PRO A 70 12.09 7.23 17.86
N GLU A 71 11.06 7.77 18.52
CA GLU A 71 10.20 7.04 19.44
C GLU A 71 9.43 5.89 18.77
N ASN A 72 9.02 6.08 17.52
CA ASN A 72 8.31 5.06 16.74
C ASN A 72 9.26 3.97 16.24
N ALA A 73 10.50 4.34 15.92
CA ALA A 73 11.54 3.38 15.55
C ALA A 73 11.91 2.50 16.75
N GLU A 74 12.04 3.08 17.95
CA GLU A 74 12.27 2.30 19.18
C GLU A 74 11.11 1.37 19.51
N LEU A 75 9.87 1.82 19.33
CA LEU A 75 8.70 0.95 19.49
C LEU A 75 8.69 -0.18 18.45
N TYR A 76 9.02 0.11 17.19
CA TYR A 76 9.11 -0.89 16.13
C TYR A 76 10.19 -1.93 16.43
N LYS A 77 11.36 -1.54 16.93
CA LYS A 77 12.43 -2.48 17.32
C LYS A 77 11.94 -3.54 18.31
N ARG A 78 11.09 -3.16 19.27
CA ARG A 78 10.50 -4.10 20.25
C ARG A 78 9.59 -5.12 19.57
N TYR A 79 8.70 -4.66 18.68
CA TYR A 79 7.86 -5.57 17.89
C TYR A 79 8.67 -6.43 16.93
N LYS A 80 9.73 -5.89 16.35
CA LYS A 80 10.62 -6.63 15.46
C LYS A 80 11.33 -7.77 16.21
N ALA A 81 11.82 -7.52 17.43
CA ALA A 81 12.43 -8.56 18.25
C ALA A 81 11.45 -9.73 18.50
N LEU A 82 10.19 -9.42 18.85
CA LEU A 82 9.14 -10.44 19.01
C LEU A 82 8.82 -11.17 17.70
N ALA A 83 8.82 -10.45 16.56
CA ALA A 83 8.60 -11.05 15.25
C ALA A 83 9.75 -12.00 14.86
N ASP A 84 10.99 -11.66 15.21
CA ASP A 84 12.18 -12.48 14.93
C ASP A 84 12.21 -13.77 15.76
N GLU A 85 11.50 -13.83 16.90
CA GLU A 85 11.34 -15.04 17.72
C GLU A 85 10.31 -16.04 17.12
N SER A 86 9.55 -15.63 16.10
CA SER A 86 8.50 -16.45 15.49
C SER A 86 9.04 -17.32 14.35
N ASN A 87 9.26 -18.60 14.63
CA ASN A 87 9.83 -19.56 13.67
C ASN A 87 8.90 -19.99 12.51
N GLN A 88 7.60 -19.68 12.59
CA GLN A 88 6.59 -20.13 11.61
C GLN A 88 5.93 -18.99 10.84
N VAL A 89 6.29 -17.74 11.14
CA VAL A 89 5.68 -16.56 10.51
C VAL A 89 6.78 -15.62 10.05
N THR A 90 6.77 -15.27 8.76
CA THR A 90 7.63 -14.21 8.23
C THR A 90 6.82 -12.95 7.96
N PHE A 91 7.25 -11.83 8.55
CA PHE A 91 6.65 -10.52 8.32
C PHE A 91 7.34 -9.81 7.15
N LEU A 92 6.56 -9.30 6.20
CA LEU A 92 7.06 -8.59 5.03
C LEU A 92 6.20 -7.38 4.65
N GLY A 93 6.72 -6.58 3.71
CA GLY A 93 5.99 -5.48 3.10
C GLY A 93 5.81 -4.28 4.02
N ARG A 94 5.13 -3.25 3.49
CA ARG A 94 4.98 -1.92 4.11
C ARG A 94 4.53 -1.97 5.57
N LEU A 95 3.46 -2.71 5.86
CA LEU A 95 2.89 -2.81 7.20
C LEU A 95 3.64 -3.79 8.09
N GLY A 96 4.02 -4.95 7.55
CA GLY A 96 4.74 -5.99 8.30
C GLY A 96 6.12 -5.56 8.76
N THR A 97 6.77 -4.63 8.04
CA THR A 97 8.11 -4.13 8.39
C THR A 97 8.16 -2.65 8.77
N TYR A 98 7.01 -2.00 8.98
CA TYR A 98 6.89 -0.58 9.36
C TYR A 98 7.79 0.36 8.54
N LYS A 99 7.76 0.22 7.21
CA LYS A 99 8.63 0.99 6.29
C LYS A 99 7.83 1.60 5.16
N TYR A 100 8.25 2.77 4.72
CA TYR A 100 7.63 3.42 3.58
C TYR A 100 8.19 2.82 2.29
N TYR A 101 7.40 1.97 1.64
CA TYR A 101 7.74 1.31 0.39
C TYR A 101 6.78 1.66 -0.74
N ASN A 102 7.35 1.74 -1.95
CA ASN A 102 6.64 1.71 -3.22
C ASN A 102 6.30 0.26 -3.64
N MET A 103 5.45 0.10 -4.65
CA MET A 103 4.97 -1.22 -5.10
C MET A 103 6.11 -2.14 -5.56
N ASP A 104 7.03 -1.63 -6.37
CA ASP A 104 8.20 -2.35 -6.90
C ASP A 104 9.10 -2.88 -5.78
N GLN A 105 9.31 -2.09 -4.73
CA GLN A 105 10.12 -2.49 -3.58
C GLN A 105 9.47 -3.62 -2.78
N VAL A 106 8.13 -3.62 -2.64
CA VAL A 106 7.40 -4.70 -1.96
C VAL A 106 7.43 -5.97 -2.81
N VAL A 107 7.23 -5.86 -4.13
CA VAL A 107 7.34 -7.00 -5.05
C VAL A 107 8.73 -7.61 -5.01
N GLY A 108 9.78 -6.78 -5.09
CA GLY A 108 11.17 -7.24 -5.00
C GLY A 108 11.47 -7.96 -3.67
N GLN A 109 10.97 -7.42 -2.54
CA GLN A 109 11.10 -8.08 -1.24
C GLN A 109 10.40 -9.44 -1.19
N ALA A 110 9.19 -9.53 -1.75
CA ALA A 110 8.43 -10.78 -1.77
C ALA A 110 9.14 -11.85 -2.62
N LEU A 111 9.65 -11.47 -3.80
CA LEU A 111 10.39 -12.38 -4.66
C LEU A 111 11.71 -12.85 -4.02
N ALA A 112 12.45 -11.93 -3.38
CA ALA A 112 13.68 -12.28 -2.66
C ALA A 112 13.41 -13.22 -1.47
N LEU A 113 12.33 -12.98 -0.73
CA LEU A 113 11.88 -13.86 0.35
C LEU A 113 11.52 -15.25 -0.17
N TYR A 114 10.72 -15.31 -1.24
CA TYR A 114 10.33 -16.57 -1.86
C TYR A 114 11.55 -17.38 -2.32
N GLN A 115 12.50 -16.74 -3.01
CA GLN A 115 13.73 -17.40 -3.45
C GLN A 115 14.47 -17.99 -2.26
N ARG A 116 14.69 -17.24 -1.18
CA ARG A 116 15.37 -17.76 0.01
C ARG A 116 14.66 -18.98 0.60
N LEU A 117 13.34 -18.89 0.80
CA LEU A 117 12.55 -19.99 1.37
C LEU A 117 12.55 -21.23 0.46
N ALA A 118 12.46 -21.05 -0.86
CA ALA A 118 12.48 -22.15 -1.81
C ALA A 118 13.82 -22.91 -1.85
N HIS A 119 14.94 -22.25 -1.52
CA HIS A 119 16.24 -22.92 -1.40
C HIS A 119 16.46 -23.58 -0.03
N GLU A 120 15.77 -23.11 1.02
CA GLU A 120 15.89 -23.61 2.40
C GLU A 120 14.97 -24.81 2.68
N LEU A 121 13.88 -24.95 1.91
CA LEU A 121 12.96 -26.07 2.05
C LEU A 121 13.46 -27.28 1.24
N PRO A 122 13.66 -28.47 1.85
CA PRO A 122 13.85 -29.69 1.08
C PRO A 122 12.63 -29.92 0.17
N GLU A 123 12.83 -30.52 -1.01
CA GLU A 123 11.75 -30.92 -1.92
C GLU A 123 10.76 -31.84 -1.19
N GLN A 124 9.78 -31.26 -0.49
CA GLN A 124 8.61 -31.98 -0.04
C GLN A 124 7.65 -31.98 -1.21
N ILE A 125 7.64 -33.14 -1.88
CA ILE A 125 6.78 -33.60 -2.96
C ILE A 125 5.43 -32.89 -2.87
N ALA A 126 5.15 -31.99 -3.81
CA ALA A 126 3.80 -31.51 -4.05
C ALA A 126 2.95 -32.73 -4.45
N GLU A 127 2.15 -33.25 -3.51
CA GLU A 127 1.13 -34.21 -3.90
C GLU A 127 0.16 -33.52 -4.89
N PRO A 128 -0.23 -34.21 -5.98
CA PRO A 128 -1.13 -33.62 -6.96
C PRO A 128 -2.43 -33.22 -6.25
N ILE A 129 -2.84 -31.97 -6.44
CA ILE A 129 -4.17 -31.53 -6.06
C ILE A 129 -5.14 -32.29 -6.96
N GLU A 130 -5.80 -33.33 -6.45
CA GLU A 130 -6.91 -33.98 -7.13
C GLU A 130 -8.01 -32.93 -7.36
N GLN A 131 -8.20 -32.55 -8.61
CA GLN A 131 -9.36 -31.75 -9.00
C GLN A 131 -10.60 -32.64 -8.94
N PRO A 132 -11.65 -32.29 -8.17
CA PRO A 132 -12.88 -33.04 -8.21
C PRO A 132 -13.46 -32.98 -9.62
N ALA A 133 -13.79 -34.16 -10.17
CA ALA A 133 -14.38 -34.31 -11.49
C ALA A 133 -15.62 -33.41 -11.63
N ARG A 134 -15.65 -32.60 -12.69
CA ARG A 134 -16.83 -31.83 -13.07
C ARG A 134 -17.92 -32.82 -13.48
N GLY A 135 -18.95 -32.93 -12.64
CA GLY A 135 -20.24 -33.53 -12.98
C GLY A 135 -21.17 -32.49 -13.62
#